data_AF-A0AAD8B8Z4-F1
#
_entry.id   AF-A0AAD8B8Z4-F1
#
_cell.length_a   1.000
_cell.length_b   1.000
_cell.length_c   1.000
_cell.angle_alpha   90.00
_cell.angle_beta   90.00
_cell.angle_gamma   90.00
#
_symmetry.space_group_name_H-M   'P 1'
#
loop_
_entity.id
_entity.type
_entity.pdbx_description
1 polymer ?
#
loop_
_entity_poly.entity_id
_entity_poly.type
_entity_poly.pdbx_seq_one_letter_code
_entity_poly.pdbx_strand_id
1 'polypeptide(L)'
;MKETESKCVTVEDISSETFELILETLYTGRGVLTNDNVIDIWRAAHQLQITFLMTECEEFIIRSLSLENYFDYYQTGKLLSSQPVTKAAWWFMLKNFNSFVKTDALLELSINELLNLVPSQKLVVDSETDVIMAIIKWTD
;
A
#
# COMPACT_ATOMS: atom_id res chain seq x y z
N MET A 1 9.45 13.21 30.38
CA MET A 1 9.36 11.93 29.64
C MET A 1 10.59 11.11 30.01
N LYS A 2 10.44 9.81 30.32
CA LYS A 2 11.58 8.94 30.72
C LYS A 2 12.61 8.72 29.60
N GLU A 3 12.29 9.10 28.38
CA GLU A 3 13.20 9.06 27.22
C GLU A 3 14.23 10.20 27.22
N THR A 4 13.94 11.31 27.89
CA THR A 4 14.81 12.50 27.86
C THR A 4 16.13 12.30 28.64
N GLU A 5 16.22 11.25 29.49
CA GLU A 5 17.41 10.95 30.31
C GLU A 5 18.19 9.72 29.81
N SER A 6 17.70 9.03 28.77
CA SER A 6 18.31 7.79 28.27
C SER A 6 19.12 8.05 27.00
N LYS A 7 20.42 7.69 27.00
CA LYS A 7 21.32 7.81 25.83
C LYS A 7 21.01 6.82 24.70
N CYS A 8 20.06 5.92 24.90
CA CYS A 8 19.60 4.94 23.93
C CYS A 8 18.07 4.90 23.95
N VAL A 9 17.48 4.82 22.77
CA VAL A 9 16.06 4.59 22.55
C VAL A 9 15.96 3.28 21.77
N THR A 10 15.10 2.37 22.22
CA THR A 10 14.79 1.14 21.47
C THR A 10 13.57 1.44 20.62
N VAL A 11 13.69 1.24 19.31
CA VAL A 11 12.56 1.33 18.39
C VAL A 11 12.13 -0.08 18.05
N GLU A 12 10.93 -0.45 18.47
CA GLU A 12 10.34 -1.76 18.18
C GLU A 12 9.77 -1.77 16.75
N ASP A 13 9.71 -2.95 16.15
CA ASP A 13 9.12 -3.21 14.81
C ASP A 13 9.80 -2.54 13.60
N ILE A 14 11.04 -2.06 13.75
CA ILE A 14 11.88 -1.60 12.62
C ILE A 14 13.15 -2.45 12.55
N SER A 15 13.43 -3.02 11.39
CA SER A 15 14.67 -3.76 11.16
C SER A 15 15.89 -2.83 11.16
N SER A 16 17.05 -3.33 11.58
CA SER A 16 18.29 -2.53 11.57
C SER A 16 18.63 -2.05 10.15
N GLU A 17 18.35 -2.87 9.13
CA GLU A 17 18.61 -2.55 7.71
C GLU A 17 17.70 -1.41 7.23
N THR A 18 16.40 -1.49 7.55
CA THR A 18 15.43 -0.42 7.24
C THR A 18 15.83 0.89 7.93
N PHE A 19 16.24 0.82 9.20
CA PHE A 19 16.63 2.00 9.95
C PHE A 19 17.92 2.65 9.42
N GLU A 20 18.91 1.84 9.03
CA GLU A 20 20.15 2.33 8.41
C GLU A 20 19.87 3.04 7.08
N LEU A 21 18.99 2.49 6.25
CA LEU A 21 18.60 3.10 4.98
C LEU A 21 17.83 4.42 5.17
N ILE A 22 16.99 4.51 6.22
CA ILE A 22 16.32 5.77 6.60
C ILE A 22 17.36 6.82 6.99
N LEU A 23 18.35 6.45 7.81
CA LEU A 23 19.43 7.36 8.19
C LEU A 23 20.23 7.80 6.97
N GLU A 24 20.63 6.88 6.09
CA GLU A 24 21.34 7.22 4.87
C GLU A 24 20.54 8.20 4.02
N THR A 25 19.24 7.96 3.86
CA THR A 25 18.34 8.85 3.11
C THR A 25 18.25 10.24 3.75
N LEU A 26 18.16 10.33 5.08
CA LEU A 26 18.10 11.60 5.81
C LEU A 26 19.40 12.40 5.72
N TYR A 27 20.55 11.73 5.77
CA TYR A 27 21.87 12.40 5.76
C TYR A 27 22.36 12.74 4.35
N THR A 28 22.01 11.93 3.34
CA THR A 28 22.52 12.10 1.97
C THR A 28 21.49 12.70 1.00
N GLY A 29 20.21 12.67 1.36
CA GLY A 29 19.10 13.01 0.46
C GLY A 29 18.94 12.02 -0.70
N ARG A 30 19.61 10.86 -0.66
CA ARG A 30 19.52 9.81 -1.68
C ARG A 30 19.02 8.53 -1.03
N GLY A 31 17.75 8.22 -1.24
CA GLY A 31 17.17 6.93 -0.85
C GLY A 31 16.97 6.06 -2.09
N VAL A 32 17.51 4.84 -2.08
CA VAL A 32 17.22 3.84 -3.13
C VAL A 32 15.97 3.07 -2.72
N LEU A 33 14.80 3.66 -2.97
CA LEU A 33 13.53 2.96 -2.84
C LEU A 33 13.43 1.87 -3.91
N THR A 34 13.01 0.69 -3.50
CA THR A 34 12.77 -0.49 -4.34
C THR A 34 11.43 -1.10 -3.95
N ASN A 35 10.84 -1.93 -4.81
CA ASN A 35 9.59 -2.61 -4.50
C ASN A 35 9.70 -3.50 -3.25
N ASP A 36 10.90 -4.03 -2.98
CA ASP A 36 11.13 -4.94 -1.85
C ASP A 36 11.25 -4.20 -0.51
N ASN A 37 11.77 -2.97 -0.51
CA ASN A 37 12.04 -2.22 0.72
C ASN A 37 11.01 -1.11 1.04
N VAL A 38 10.25 -0.64 0.03
CA VAL A 38 9.45 0.58 0.18
C VAL A 38 8.35 0.45 1.24
N ILE A 39 7.75 -0.72 1.41
CA ILE A 39 6.70 -0.95 2.42
C ILE A 39 7.27 -0.81 3.83
N ASP A 40 8.43 -1.43 4.09
CA ASP A 40 9.07 -1.40 5.41
C ASP A 40 9.56 0.00 5.75
N ILE A 41 10.19 0.68 4.79
CA ILE A 41 10.61 2.07 4.94
C ILE A 41 9.41 2.97 5.19
N TRP A 42 8.29 2.76 4.49
CA TRP A 42 7.10 3.58 4.64
C TRP A 42 6.45 3.40 6.01
N ARG A 43 6.35 2.16 6.50
CA ARG A 43 5.88 1.86 7.87
C ARG A 43 6.76 2.49 8.92
N ALA A 44 8.08 2.35 8.78
CA ALA A 44 9.06 2.95 9.68
C ALA A 44 9.01 4.49 9.64
N ALA A 45 8.89 5.08 8.45
CA ALA A 45 8.74 6.53 8.29
C ALA A 45 7.45 7.04 8.95
N HIS A 46 6.36 6.29 8.85
CA HIS A 46 5.11 6.60 9.54
C HIS A 46 5.27 6.48 11.07
N GLN A 47 5.92 5.43 11.57
CA GLN A 47 6.17 5.26 13.01
C GLN A 47 7.05 6.38 13.59
N LEU A 48 8.09 6.77 12.85
CA LEU A 48 9.04 7.83 13.22
C LEU A 48 8.54 9.25 12.88
N GLN A 49 7.38 9.37 12.25
CA GLN A 49 6.76 10.64 11.83
C GLN A 49 7.66 11.48 10.89
N ILE A 50 8.37 10.83 9.98
CA ILE A 50 9.25 11.48 8.99
C ILE A 50 8.45 11.79 7.72
N THR A 51 7.77 12.93 7.73
CA THR A 51 6.81 13.33 6.68
C THR A 51 7.40 13.36 5.27
N PHE A 52 8.60 13.92 5.09
CA PHE A 52 9.27 13.96 3.79
C PHE A 52 9.47 12.57 3.20
N LEU A 53 9.93 11.61 4.02
CA LEU A 53 10.15 10.25 3.58
C LEU A 53 8.85 9.50 3.30
N MET A 54 7.79 9.78 4.07
CA MET A 54 6.45 9.25 3.77
C MET A 54 5.99 9.69 2.38
N THR A 55 6.14 10.97 2.03
CA THR A 55 5.77 11.48 0.71
C THR A 55 6.58 10.83 -0.42
N GLU A 56 7.90 10.69 -0.26
CA GLU A 56 8.75 10.00 -1.24
C GLU A 56 8.34 8.53 -1.44
N CYS A 57 8.01 7.82 -0.36
CA CYS A 57 7.51 6.45 -0.44
C CYS A 57 6.17 6.37 -1.18
N GLU A 58 5.23 7.28 -0.87
CA GLU A 58 3.93 7.34 -1.54
C GLU A 58 4.08 7.61 -3.05
N GLU A 59 4.94 8.54 -3.44
CA GLU A 59 5.22 8.84 -4.85
C GLU A 59 5.87 7.65 -5.57
N PHE A 60 6.83 6.98 -4.94
CA PHE A 60 7.44 5.78 -5.49
C PHE A 60 6.42 4.66 -5.68
N ILE A 61 5.58 4.40 -4.66
CA ILE A 61 4.52 3.39 -4.71
C ILE A 61 3.57 3.67 -5.87
N ILE A 62 3.09 4.90 -6.01
CA ILE A 62 2.16 5.28 -7.09
C ILE A 62 2.79 5.06 -8.47
N ARG A 63 4.09 5.35 -8.62
CA ARG A 63 4.83 5.18 -9.88
C ARG A 63 5.18 3.72 -10.20
N SER A 64 5.29 2.87 -9.18
CA SER A 64 5.72 1.48 -9.30
C SER A 64 4.57 0.46 -9.28
N LEU A 65 3.31 0.93 -9.28
CA LEU A 65 2.12 0.07 -9.32
C LEU A 65 2.17 -0.93 -10.49
N SER A 66 2.02 -2.20 -10.14
CA SER A 66 1.99 -3.34 -11.05
C SER A 66 0.96 -4.38 -10.59
N LEU A 67 0.64 -5.35 -11.43
CA LEU A 67 -0.29 -6.45 -11.07
C LEU A 67 0.23 -7.34 -9.94
N GLU A 68 1.53 -7.28 -9.64
CA GLU A 68 2.16 -8.09 -8.60
C GLU A 68 2.13 -7.40 -7.23
N ASN A 69 2.17 -6.06 -7.19
CA ASN A 69 2.37 -5.30 -5.96
C ASN A 69 1.19 -4.38 -5.54
N TYR A 70 0.24 -4.10 -6.44
CA TYR A 70 -0.82 -3.11 -6.16
C TYR A 70 -1.65 -3.44 -4.92
N PHE A 71 -1.84 -4.73 -4.65
CA PHE A 71 -2.67 -5.18 -3.56
C PHE A 71 -2.01 -4.99 -2.19
N ASP A 72 -0.71 -5.32 -2.08
CA ASP A 72 0.07 -5.06 -0.86
C ASP A 72 0.19 -3.56 -0.57
N TYR A 73 0.36 -2.75 -1.62
CA TYR A 73 0.34 -1.30 -1.51
C TYR A 73 -1.04 -0.77 -1.11
N TYR A 74 -2.13 -1.37 -1.61
CA TYR A 74 -3.48 -1.00 -1.21
C TYR A 74 -3.74 -1.29 0.27
N GLN A 75 -3.43 -2.49 0.74
CA GLN A 75 -3.61 -2.88 2.14
C GLN A 75 -2.74 -2.04 3.07
N THR A 76 -1.48 -1.81 2.70
CA THR A 76 -0.57 -0.96 3.48
C THR A 76 -1.06 0.51 3.47
N GLY A 77 -1.57 1.01 2.35
CA GLY A 77 -2.16 2.34 2.27
C GLY A 77 -3.38 2.50 3.17
N LYS A 78 -4.23 1.47 3.29
CA LYS A 78 -5.32 1.44 4.27
C LYS A 78 -4.82 1.46 5.70
N LEU A 79 -3.82 0.62 6.02
CA LEU A 79 -3.22 0.53 7.35
C LEU A 79 -2.63 1.87 7.80
N LEU A 80 -1.89 2.54 6.91
CA LEU A 80 -1.25 3.83 7.18
C LEU A 80 -2.17 5.03 6.91
N SER A 81 -3.44 4.79 6.58
CA SER A 81 -4.44 5.83 6.25
C SER A 81 -4.01 6.80 5.13
N SER A 82 -3.18 6.33 4.19
CA SER A 82 -2.71 7.12 3.07
C SER A 82 -3.73 7.15 1.93
N GLN A 83 -4.43 8.28 1.83
CA GLN A 83 -5.41 8.53 0.79
C GLN A 83 -4.82 8.53 -0.64
N PRO A 84 -3.65 9.14 -0.91
CA PRO A 84 -3.06 9.14 -2.25
C PRO A 84 -2.81 7.73 -2.78
N VAL A 85 -2.14 6.88 -1.99
CA VAL A 85 -1.80 5.50 -2.37
C VAL A 85 -3.07 4.66 -2.49
N THR A 86 -3.97 4.72 -1.50
CA THR A 86 -5.21 3.92 -1.53
C THR A 86 -6.05 4.23 -2.75
N LYS A 87 -6.18 5.50 -3.14
CA LYS A 87 -6.93 5.91 -4.34
C LYS A 87 -6.24 5.46 -5.64
N ALA A 88 -4.93 5.61 -5.72
CA ALA A 88 -4.17 5.20 -6.91
C ALA A 88 -4.24 3.69 -7.12
N ALA A 89 -4.02 2.90 -6.06
CA ALA A 89 -4.12 1.45 -6.09
C ALA A 89 -5.56 0.99 -6.38
N TRP A 90 -6.58 1.66 -5.83
CA TRP A 90 -7.98 1.39 -6.15
C TRP A 90 -8.30 1.62 -7.64
N TRP A 91 -7.84 2.73 -8.22
CA TRP A 91 -8.02 2.98 -9.65
C TRP A 91 -7.27 1.97 -10.51
N PHE A 92 -6.07 1.57 -10.10
CA PHE A 92 -5.31 0.52 -10.77
C PHE A 92 -6.05 -0.82 -10.73
N MET A 93 -6.64 -1.18 -9.59
CA MET A 93 -7.48 -2.37 -9.43
C MET A 93 -8.70 -2.33 -10.37
N LEU A 94 -9.46 -1.22 -10.39
CA LEU A 94 -10.64 -1.07 -11.27
C LEU A 94 -10.29 -1.20 -12.76
N LYS A 95 -9.12 -0.68 -13.18
CA LYS A 95 -8.64 -0.77 -14.56
C LYS A 95 -8.22 -2.19 -14.94
N ASN A 96 -7.75 -2.97 -13.97
CA ASN A 96 -7.24 -4.33 -14.16
C ASN A 96 -8.16 -5.38 -13.53
N PHE A 97 -9.47 -5.10 -13.47
CA PHE A 97 -10.42 -5.91 -12.72
C PHE A 97 -10.44 -7.37 -13.17
N ASN A 98 -10.35 -7.64 -14.47
CA ASN A 98 -10.33 -9.02 -15.01
C ASN A 98 -9.13 -9.84 -14.53
N SER A 99 -8.00 -9.19 -14.22
CA SER A 99 -6.84 -9.84 -13.59
C SER A 99 -7.05 -9.96 -12.08
N PHE A 100 -7.63 -8.94 -11.44
CA PHE A 100 -7.95 -8.91 -10.01
C PHE A 100 -8.89 -10.05 -9.58
N VAL A 101 -9.98 -10.29 -10.29
CA VAL A 101 -10.97 -11.31 -9.91
C VAL A 101 -10.42 -12.75 -9.93
N LYS A 102 -9.32 -12.96 -10.66
CA LYS A 102 -8.64 -14.26 -10.75
C LYS A 102 -7.74 -14.54 -9.55
N THR A 103 -7.34 -13.53 -8.79
CA THR A 103 -6.51 -13.69 -7.59
C THR A 103 -7.38 -13.88 -6.34
N ASP A 104 -6.73 -14.24 -5.24
CA ASP A 104 -7.38 -14.36 -3.92
C ASP A 104 -7.56 -13.00 -3.23
N ALA A 105 -6.95 -11.94 -3.77
CA ALA A 105 -7.10 -10.56 -3.30
C ALA A 105 -8.56 -10.07 -3.30
N LEU A 106 -9.41 -10.68 -4.15
CA LEU A 106 -10.85 -10.46 -4.15
C LEU A 106 -11.50 -10.82 -2.79
N LEU A 107 -11.07 -11.92 -2.17
CA LEU A 107 -11.63 -12.44 -0.91
C LEU A 107 -11.31 -11.55 0.28
N GLU A 108 -10.23 -10.78 0.18
CA GLU A 108 -9.81 -9.83 1.21
C GLU A 108 -10.55 -8.49 1.16
N LEU A 109 -11.36 -8.24 0.12
CA LEU A 109 -12.20 -7.05 0.07
C LEU A 109 -13.34 -7.14 1.09
N SER A 110 -13.57 -6.03 1.77
CA SER A 110 -14.75 -5.85 2.61
C SER A 110 -16.01 -5.67 1.76
N ILE A 111 -17.17 -5.96 2.35
CA ILE A 111 -18.48 -5.72 1.73
C ILE A 111 -18.62 -4.27 1.22
N ASN A 112 -18.14 -3.29 1.99
CA ASN A 112 -18.22 -1.89 1.60
C ASN A 112 -17.37 -1.58 0.35
N GLU A 113 -16.22 -2.23 0.20
CA GLU A 113 -15.38 -2.09 -0.98
C GLU A 113 -16.04 -2.72 -2.20
N LEU A 114 -16.62 -3.91 -2.06
CA LEU A 114 -17.42 -4.53 -3.12
C LEU A 114 -18.61 -3.67 -3.55
N LEU A 115 -19.35 -3.09 -2.59
CA LEU A 115 -20.47 -2.18 -2.86
C LEU A 115 -20.03 -0.88 -3.53
N ASN A 116 -18.78 -0.45 -3.36
CA ASN A 116 -18.22 0.68 -4.10
C ASN A 116 -17.66 0.28 -5.47
N LEU A 117 -17.22 -0.98 -5.61
CA LEU A 117 -16.65 -1.51 -6.83
C LEU A 117 -17.72 -1.76 -7.89
N VAL A 118 -18.80 -2.45 -7.51
CA VAL A 118 -19.88 -2.88 -8.43
C VAL A 118 -20.55 -1.70 -9.18
N PRO A 119 -20.92 -0.58 -8.55
CA PRO A 119 -21.53 0.55 -9.25
C PRO A 119 -20.52 1.50 -9.90
N SER A 120 -19.22 1.20 -9.84
CA SER A 120 -18.18 2.12 -10.34
C SER A 120 -18.19 2.20 -11.87
N GLN A 121 -18.48 3.37 -12.41
CA GLN A 121 -18.36 3.64 -13.86
C GLN A 121 -16.93 3.54 -14.40
N LYS A 122 -15.93 3.48 -13.51
CA LYS A 122 -14.51 3.33 -13.87
C LYS A 122 -14.06 1.87 -13.92
N LEU A 123 -14.96 0.93 -13.64
CA LEU A 123 -14.69 -0.49 -13.73
C LEU A 123 -14.52 -0.90 -15.20
N VAL A 124 -13.35 -1.46 -15.53
CA VAL A 124 -13.07 -1.98 -16.88
C VAL A 124 -13.25 -3.49 -16.85
N VAL A 125 -14.36 -3.95 -17.43
CA VAL A 125 -14.76 -5.37 -17.53
C VAL A 125 -15.05 -5.73 -18.98
N ASP A 126 -14.86 -7.00 -19.34
CA ASP A 126 -15.22 -7.49 -20.68
C ASP A 126 -16.73 -7.79 -20.77
N SER A 127 -17.33 -8.26 -19.66
CA SER A 127 -18.76 -8.52 -19.54
C SER A 127 -19.27 -8.26 -18.12
N GLU A 128 -20.54 -7.86 -17.98
CA GLU A 128 -21.23 -7.84 -16.67
C GLU A 128 -21.30 -9.23 -16.03
N THR A 129 -21.21 -10.30 -16.82
CA THR A 129 -21.11 -11.67 -16.32
C THR A 129 -19.87 -11.88 -15.46
N ASP A 130 -18.76 -11.20 -15.77
CA ASP A 130 -17.51 -11.32 -14.99
C ASP A 130 -17.66 -10.72 -13.58
N VAL A 131 -18.42 -9.63 -13.47
CA VAL A 131 -18.74 -9.00 -12.18
C VAL A 131 -19.62 -9.91 -11.34
N ILE A 132 -20.63 -10.54 -11.95
CA ILE A 132 -21.52 -11.48 -11.27
C ILE A 132 -20.73 -12.71 -10.77
N MET A 133 -19.88 -13.29 -11.62
CA MET A 133 -19.04 -14.42 -11.23
C MET A 133 -18.07 -14.06 -10.10
N ALA A 134 -17.52 -12.85 -10.09
CA ALA A 134 -16.67 -12.37 -9.01
C ALA A 134 -17.44 -12.27 -7.67
N ILE A 135 -18.69 -11.77 -7.69
CA ILE A 135 -19.52 -11.69 -6.48
C ILE A 135 -19.83 -13.09 -5.96
N ILE A 136 -20.18 -14.05 -6.83
CA ILE A 136 -20.44 -15.44 -6.44
C ILE A 136 -19.19 -16.06 -5.80
N LYS A 137 -18.01 -15.90 -6.45
CA LYS A 137 -16.73 -16.38 -5.93
C LYS A 137 -16.39 -15.78 -4.56
N TRP A 138 -16.79 -14.54 -4.29
CA TRP A 138 -16.56 -13.89 -3.01
C TRP A 138 -17.52 -14.38 -1.90
N THR A 139 -18.74 -14.80 -2.26
CA THR A 139 -19.73 -15.32 -1.30
C THR A 139 -19.59 -16.81 -0.97
N ASP A 140 -18.92 -17.57 -1.85
CA ASP A 140 -18.65 -19.01 -1.67
C ASP A 140 -17.54 -19.26 -0.63
#